data_AF-A0A6I8M4P5-F1
#
_entry.id   AF-A0A6I8M4P5-F1
#
_cell.length_a   1.000
_cell.length_b   1.000
_cell.length_c   1.000
_cell.angle_alpha   90.00
_cell.angle_beta   90.00
_cell.angle_gamma   90.00
#
_symmetry.space_group_name_H-M   'P 1'
#
loop_
_entity.id
_entity.type
_entity.pdbx_description
1 polymer ?
#
loop_
_entity_poly.entity_id
_entity_poly.type
_entity_poly.pdbx_seq_one_letter_code
_entity_poly.pdbx_strand_id
1 'polypeptide(L)'
;MTRRIRSEPRKALVYSLDAVKAVEAAAAQLEADLQFEHLEQLEDRLWDLAERCHQDRRGDHVGTFVDEHAREPESLVCRVSIDYLKVDSPVEALGVRFGPLGAELVAQDDWPSAGPAATSQATIIVTGTSRQRMSERARDQVERALHVLRFAIQDIRSATARELRFQVGSFLVFEDGGGAWTPTGEGGARSFAINELALKPSNVTPWRVCAASLRGTLRRRRTLH
;
A
#
# COMPACT_ATOMS: atom_id res chain seq x y z
N MET A 1 32.82 9.36 -9.97
CA MET A 1 32.72 10.80 -10.30
C MET A 1 31.65 10.95 -11.35
N THR A 2 30.44 11.33 -10.97
CA THR A 2 29.30 11.43 -11.89
C THR A 2 28.80 12.87 -11.86
N ARG A 3 29.04 13.59 -12.96
CA ARG A 3 28.76 15.02 -13.12
C ARG A 3 27.45 15.15 -13.91
N ARG A 4 26.36 15.55 -13.27
CA ARG A 4 25.13 15.96 -13.98
C ARG A 4 25.29 17.41 -14.41
N ILE A 5 25.28 17.67 -15.72
CA ILE A 5 25.32 19.01 -16.31
C ILE A 5 23.95 19.20 -16.99
N ARG A 6 23.10 20.09 -16.47
CA ARG A 6 21.89 20.57 -17.18
C ARG A 6 22.29 21.74 -18.10
N SER A 7 21.72 21.77 -19.31
CA SER A 7 22.09 22.66 -20.41
C SER A 7 21.26 23.96 -20.46
N GLU A 8 21.87 25.05 -20.01
CA GLU A 8 21.77 26.45 -20.46
C GLU A 8 22.93 27.20 -19.76
N PRO A 9 23.41 28.39 -20.18
CA PRO A 9 24.63 29.01 -19.64
C PRO A 9 24.39 29.63 -18.24
N ARG A 10 23.86 28.86 -17.30
CA ARG A 10 23.93 29.12 -15.88
C ARG A 10 25.32 28.70 -15.41
N LYS A 11 25.97 29.55 -14.61
CA LYS A 11 27.24 29.22 -13.92
C LYS A 11 27.13 27.79 -13.38
N ALA A 12 28.03 26.90 -13.79
CA ALA A 12 28.04 25.54 -13.30
C ALA A 12 28.27 25.55 -11.79
N LEU A 13 27.21 25.35 -11.00
CA LEU A 13 27.30 25.16 -9.56
C LEU A 13 28.02 23.83 -9.32
N VAL A 14 29.19 23.89 -8.70
CA VAL A 14 29.93 22.71 -8.27
C VAL A 14 29.53 22.43 -6.82
N TYR A 15 28.72 21.40 -6.62
CA TYR A 15 28.32 20.96 -5.29
C TYR A 15 29.39 20.07 -4.67
N SER A 16 29.60 20.21 -3.36
CA SER A 16 30.43 19.29 -2.60
C SER A 16 29.75 17.92 -2.53
N LEU A 17 30.55 16.86 -2.30
CA LEU A 17 30.00 15.52 -2.06
C LEU A 17 29.02 15.51 -0.87
N ASP A 18 29.29 16.31 0.15
CA ASP A 18 28.44 16.41 1.33
C ASP A 18 27.09 17.06 1.00
N ALA A 19 27.06 18.04 0.09
CA ALA A 19 25.81 18.65 -0.36
C ALA A 19 24.95 17.65 -1.16
N VAL A 20 25.58 16.84 -2.03
CA VAL A 20 24.88 15.77 -2.76
C VAL A 20 24.27 14.76 -1.77
N LYS A 21 25.06 14.30 -0.79
CA LYS A 21 24.57 13.37 0.24
C LYS A 21 23.44 13.96 1.08
N ALA A 22 23.50 15.26 1.38
CA ALA A 22 22.44 15.95 2.12
C ALA A 22 21.13 15.99 1.32
N VAL A 23 21.19 16.27 0.01
CA VAL A 23 20.02 16.24 -0.87
C VAL A 23 19.44 14.83 -0.99
N GLU A 24 20.29 13.80 -1.16
CA GLU A 24 19.84 12.40 -1.20
C GLU A 24 19.17 11.97 0.11
N ALA A 25 19.74 12.36 1.25
CA ALA A 25 19.16 12.07 2.56
C ALA A 25 17.82 12.78 2.77
N ALA A 26 17.71 14.04 2.34
CA ALA A 26 16.46 14.80 2.39
C ALA A 26 15.40 14.17 1.48
N ALA A 27 15.77 13.73 0.27
CA ALA A 27 14.87 13.05 -0.65
C ALA A 27 14.30 11.79 -0.01
N ALA A 28 15.15 10.94 0.56
CA ALA A 28 14.70 9.71 1.23
C ALA A 28 13.76 9.98 2.42
N GLN A 29 13.98 11.07 3.16
CA GLN A 29 13.08 11.46 4.26
C GLN A 29 11.73 11.95 3.76
N LEU A 30 11.72 12.83 2.74
CA LEU A 30 10.48 13.38 2.18
C LEU A 30 9.68 12.33 1.39
N GLU A 31 10.34 11.34 0.76
CA GLU A 31 9.66 10.20 0.12
C GLU A 31 8.91 9.32 1.13
N ALA A 32 9.38 9.26 2.37
CA ALA A 32 8.72 8.52 3.45
C ALA A 32 7.60 9.33 4.13
N ASP A 33 7.53 10.64 3.89
CA ASP A 33 6.57 11.55 4.51
C ASP A 33 5.31 11.70 3.65
N LEU A 34 4.15 11.42 4.24
CA LEU A 34 2.86 11.51 3.56
C LEU A 34 2.51 12.94 3.13
N GLN A 35 3.04 13.96 3.81
CA GLN A 35 2.77 15.35 3.47
C GLN A 35 3.34 15.75 2.11
N PHE A 36 4.40 15.07 1.68
CA PHE A 36 5.13 15.34 0.44
C PHE A 36 4.94 14.25 -0.63
N GLU A 37 4.19 13.19 -0.32
CA GLU A 37 3.93 12.04 -1.20
C GLU A 37 3.36 12.43 -2.58
N HIS A 38 2.65 13.56 -2.68
CA HIS A 38 2.10 14.10 -3.92
C HIS A 38 3.13 14.84 -4.81
N LEU A 39 4.33 15.12 -4.31
CA LEU A 39 5.34 15.85 -5.07
C LEU A 39 5.94 14.97 -6.17
N GLU A 40 5.68 15.36 -7.41
CA GLU A 40 6.43 14.86 -8.55
C GLU A 40 7.79 15.56 -8.63
N GLN A 41 8.82 14.83 -9.08
CA GLN A 41 10.17 15.37 -9.29
C GLN A 41 10.81 15.97 -8.02
N LEU A 42 10.61 15.31 -6.87
CA LEU A 42 11.14 15.73 -5.57
C LEU A 42 12.64 16.06 -5.60
N GLU A 43 13.45 15.26 -6.30
CA GLU A 43 14.90 15.49 -6.43
C GLU A 43 15.19 16.87 -7.05
N ASP A 44 14.48 17.24 -8.12
CA ASP A 44 14.65 18.55 -8.77
C ASP A 44 14.25 19.69 -7.83
N ARG A 45 13.16 19.53 -7.08
CA ARG A 45 12.69 20.53 -6.09
C ARG A 45 13.70 20.73 -4.96
N LEU A 46 14.34 19.66 -4.51
CA LEU A 46 15.40 19.72 -3.50
C LEU A 46 16.68 20.37 -4.04
N TRP A 47 16.99 20.18 -5.32
CA TRP A 47 18.08 20.90 -5.96
C TRP A 47 17.80 22.41 -6.07
N ASP A 48 16.55 22.80 -6.39
CA ASP A 48 16.14 24.20 -6.37
C ASP A 48 16.23 24.80 -4.95
N LEU A 49 15.87 24.03 -3.92
CA LEU A 49 16.05 24.43 -2.52
C LEU A 49 17.54 24.61 -2.16
N ALA A 50 18.39 23.65 -2.55
CA ALA A 50 19.83 23.74 -2.31
C ALA A 50 20.45 24.97 -3.00
N GLU A 51 19.99 25.31 -4.21
CA GLU A 51 20.39 26.52 -4.91
C GLU A 51 19.96 27.79 -4.14
N ARG A 52 18.70 27.86 -3.67
CA ARG A 52 18.20 28.98 -2.84
C ARG A 52 19.03 29.17 -1.56
N CYS A 53 19.30 28.08 -0.84
CA CYS A 53 20.16 28.09 0.36
C CYS A 53 21.60 28.54 0.06
N HIS A 54 22.13 28.20 -1.13
CA HIS A 54 23.47 28.63 -1.53
C HIS A 54 23.53 30.13 -1.82
N GLN A 55 22.51 30.66 -2.49
CA GLN A 55 22.40 32.07 -2.87
C GLN A 55 22.15 32.99 -1.68
N ASP A 56 21.31 32.55 -0.73
CA ASP A 56 21.06 33.25 0.52
C ASP A 56 21.15 32.31 1.71
N ARG A 57 22.23 32.40 2.48
CA ARG A 57 22.45 31.54 3.66
C ARG A 57 21.74 32.01 4.92
N ARG A 58 21.15 33.21 4.92
CA ARG A 58 20.51 33.80 6.12
C ARG A 58 19.01 33.58 6.15
N GLY A 59 18.38 33.34 4.99
CA GLY A 59 16.96 33.05 4.88
C GLY A 59 16.59 31.64 5.37
N ASP A 60 15.35 31.51 5.89
CA ASP A 60 14.74 30.21 6.19
C ASP A 60 14.06 29.63 4.95
N HIS A 61 14.88 29.06 4.06
CA HIS A 61 14.38 28.43 2.83
C HIS A 61 13.71 27.09 3.09
N VAL A 62 14.05 26.42 4.20
CA VAL A 62 13.45 25.13 4.57
C VAL A 62 12.02 25.34 5.05
N GLY A 63 11.78 26.30 5.95
CA GLY A 63 10.42 26.66 6.38
C GLY A 63 9.55 27.07 5.19
N THR A 64 10.09 27.93 4.32
CA THR A 64 9.40 28.34 3.08
C THR A 64 9.07 27.15 2.19
N PHE A 65 10.01 26.21 1.99
CA PHE A 65 9.78 25.01 1.20
C PHE A 65 8.67 24.12 1.79
N VAL A 66 8.67 23.95 3.11
CA VAL A 66 7.63 23.17 3.82
C VAL A 66 6.28 23.85 3.64
N ASP A 67 6.18 25.15 3.86
CA ASP A 67 4.92 25.90 3.72
C ASP A 67 4.38 25.88 2.28
N GLU A 68 5.28 25.91 1.28
CA GLU A 68 4.93 25.87 -0.14
C GLU A 68 4.45 24.49 -0.62
N HIS A 69 4.94 23.41 0.00
CA HIS A 69 4.82 22.07 -0.57
C HIS A 69 4.17 21.04 0.34
N ALA A 70 4.11 21.24 1.66
CA ALA A 70 3.43 20.30 2.54
C ALA A 70 1.92 20.32 2.29
N ARG A 71 1.29 19.15 2.24
CA ARG A 71 -0.16 19.00 2.23
C ARG A 71 -0.59 18.13 3.39
N GLU A 72 -1.74 18.45 3.98
CA GLU A 72 -2.31 17.61 5.02
C GLU A 72 -2.77 16.27 4.41
N PRO A 73 -2.32 15.12 4.93
CA PRO A 73 -2.77 13.82 4.43
C PRO A 73 -4.25 13.59 4.74
N GLU A 74 -4.98 13.09 3.74
CA GLU A 74 -6.40 12.77 3.90
C GLU A 74 -6.59 11.26 4.05
N SER A 75 -7.55 10.86 4.88
CA SER A 75 -7.97 9.47 5.02
C SER A 75 -9.19 9.18 4.15
N LEU A 76 -9.04 8.25 3.21
CA LEU A 76 -10.11 7.84 2.30
C LEU A 76 -10.44 6.37 2.48
N VAL A 77 -11.73 6.04 2.38
CA VAL A 77 -12.19 4.66 2.27
C VAL A 77 -11.95 4.19 0.84
N CYS A 78 -11.16 3.13 0.71
CA CYS A 78 -10.83 2.47 -0.52
C CYS A 78 -11.52 1.10 -0.56
N ARG A 79 -12.19 0.82 -1.67
CA ARG A 79 -12.89 -0.44 -1.94
C ARG A 79 -12.20 -1.15 -3.10
N VAL A 80 -11.82 -2.40 -2.90
CA VAL A 80 -11.04 -3.21 -3.85
C VAL A 80 -11.82 -4.47 -4.19
N SER A 81 -11.99 -4.78 -5.47
CA SER A 81 -12.62 -6.04 -5.88
C SER A 81 -11.74 -7.23 -5.52
N ILE A 82 -12.35 -8.33 -5.07
CA ILE A 82 -11.65 -9.60 -4.84
C ILE A 82 -12.20 -10.65 -5.79
N ASP A 83 -11.30 -11.20 -6.60
CA ASP A 83 -11.66 -12.27 -7.53
C ASP A 83 -11.59 -13.61 -6.82
N TYR A 84 -12.53 -14.50 -7.16
CA TYR A 84 -12.61 -15.87 -6.70
C TYR A 84 -12.76 -16.05 -5.18
N LEU A 85 -13.13 -15.00 -4.45
CA LEU A 85 -13.54 -15.06 -3.05
C LEU A 85 -15.02 -14.73 -2.94
N LYS A 86 -15.77 -15.58 -2.25
CA LYS A 86 -17.18 -15.41 -1.91
C LYS A 86 -17.31 -15.26 -0.40
N VAL A 87 -17.81 -14.12 0.02
CA VAL A 87 -18.04 -13.73 1.40
C VAL A 87 -19.52 -13.36 1.52
N ASP A 88 -20.31 -14.12 2.29
CA ASP A 88 -21.74 -13.87 2.50
C ASP A 88 -21.98 -12.94 3.69
N SER A 89 -21.00 -12.81 4.60
CA SER A 89 -21.09 -11.91 5.76
C SER A 89 -19.75 -11.21 6.02
N PRO A 90 -19.74 -9.95 6.47
CA PRO A 90 -18.50 -9.20 6.66
C PRO A 90 -17.51 -9.90 7.60
N VAL A 91 -16.24 -9.94 7.20
CA VAL A 91 -15.11 -10.51 7.96
C VAL A 91 -13.94 -9.54 7.95
N GLU A 92 -13.25 -9.37 9.08
CA GLU A 92 -12.10 -8.49 9.18
C GLU A 92 -10.79 -9.27 9.37
N ALA A 93 -9.74 -8.88 8.63
CA ALA A 93 -8.38 -9.36 8.84
C ALA A 93 -7.36 -8.26 8.52
N LEU A 94 -6.39 -8.03 9.43
CA LEU A 94 -5.35 -7.00 9.29
C LEU A 94 -5.90 -5.59 8.95
N GLY A 95 -7.01 -5.19 9.57
CA GLY A 95 -7.66 -3.89 9.33
C GLY A 95 -8.32 -3.79 7.94
N VAL A 96 -8.49 -4.91 7.23
CA VAL A 96 -9.23 -4.99 5.97
C VAL A 96 -10.55 -5.71 6.23
N ARG A 97 -11.66 -5.07 5.87
CA ARG A 97 -13.01 -5.64 5.96
C ARG A 97 -13.40 -6.25 4.62
N PHE A 98 -13.47 -7.57 4.56
CA PHE A 98 -14.01 -8.31 3.43
C PHE A 98 -15.52 -8.42 3.56
N GLY A 99 -16.25 -8.29 2.45
CA GLY A 99 -17.70 -8.41 2.43
C GLY A 99 -18.24 -8.81 1.06
N PRO A 100 -19.55 -9.11 0.99
CA PRO A 100 -20.22 -9.36 -0.27
C PRO A 100 -20.10 -8.15 -1.20
N LEU A 101 -19.93 -8.41 -2.48
CA LEU A 101 -19.89 -7.35 -3.49
C LEU A 101 -21.24 -6.62 -3.52
N GLY A 102 -21.22 -5.29 -3.46
CA GLY A 102 -22.43 -4.46 -3.55
C GLY A 102 -23.24 -4.32 -2.25
N ALA A 103 -22.78 -4.88 -1.12
CA ALA A 103 -23.48 -4.75 0.16
C ALA A 103 -23.37 -3.37 0.82
N GLU A 104 -22.41 -2.55 0.38
CA GLU A 104 -22.10 -1.24 0.98
C GLU A 104 -21.87 -0.13 -0.07
N LEU A 105 -22.23 -0.35 -1.34
CA LEU A 105 -21.90 0.64 -2.39
C LEU A 105 -22.98 1.72 -2.56
N VAL A 106 -22.50 2.97 -2.58
CA VAL A 106 -22.70 4.00 -3.62
C VAL A 106 -23.41 3.44 -4.85
N ALA A 107 -24.38 4.18 -5.42
CA ALA A 107 -25.26 3.75 -6.51
C ALA A 107 -24.58 2.73 -7.45
N GLN A 108 -25.22 1.57 -7.58
CA GLN A 108 -24.75 0.35 -8.25
C GLN A 108 -24.17 0.58 -9.67
N ASP A 109 -24.45 1.76 -10.25
CA ASP A 109 -24.01 2.26 -11.55
C ASP A 109 -22.52 2.66 -11.61
N ASP A 110 -21.85 2.91 -10.47
CA ASP A 110 -20.45 3.36 -10.43
C ASP A 110 -19.42 2.22 -10.33
N TRP A 111 -19.86 0.97 -10.15
CA TRP A 111 -18.95 -0.17 -10.17
C TRP A 111 -18.70 -0.59 -11.62
N PRO A 112 -17.45 -0.55 -12.12
CA PRO A 112 -17.13 -1.11 -13.43
C PRO A 112 -17.60 -2.56 -13.43
N SER A 113 -18.25 -3.03 -14.50
CA SER A 113 -18.82 -4.38 -14.55
C SER A 113 -17.78 -5.40 -14.09
N ALA A 114 -17.87 -5.81 -12.83
CA ALA A 114 -16.87 -6.68 -12.26
C ALA A 114 -16.96 -7.97 -13.07
N GLY A 115 -15.82 -8.46 -13.58
CA GLY A 115 -15.83 -9.69 -14.36
C GLY A 115 -16.52 -10.82 -13.58
N PRO A 116 -16.96 -11.91 -14.24
CA PRO A 116 -17.71 -13.00 -13.60
C PRO A 116 -17.00 -13.69 -12.43
N ALA A 117 -15.73 -13.35 -12.17
CA ALA A 117 -14.89 -13.82 -11.08
C ALA A 117 -14.99 -12.98 -9.79
N ALA A 118 -15.41 -11.72 -9.85
CA ALA A 118 -15.45 -10.83 -8.70
C ALA A 118 -16.75 -11.05 -7.91
N THR A 119 -16.64 -11.72 -6.76
CA THR A 119 -17.80 -12.06 -5.91
C THR A 119 -17.72 -11.43 -4.52
N SER A 120 -16.66 -10.70 -4.20
CA SER A 120 -16.49 -10.02 -2.92
C SER A 120 -15.68 -8.74 -3.07
N GLN A 121 -15.76 -7.88 -2.06
CA GLN A 121 -15.01 -6.64 -1.97
C GLN A 121 -14.22 -6.59 -0.66
N ALA A 122 -13.09 -5.90 -0.68
CA ALA A 122 -12.32 -5.52 0.49
C ALA A 122 -12.46 -4.01 0.70
N THR A 123 -12.76 -3.59 1.92
CA THR A 123 -12.87 -2.19 2.33
C THR A 123 -11.75 -1.88 3.31
N ILE A 124 -11.03 -0.79 3.06
CA ILE A 124 -9.84 -0.39 3.79
C ILE A 124 -9.75 1.13 3.84
N ILE A 125 -9.32 1.69 4.97
CA ILE A 125 -9.01 3.11 5.07
C ILE A 125 -7.52 3.30 4.77
N VAL A 126 -7.21 4.20 3.84
CA VAL A 126 -5.84 4.58 3.49
C VAL A 126 -5.66 6.08 3.65
N THR A 127 -4.46 6.50 4.07
CA THR A 127 -4.14 7.91 4.36
C THR A 127 -2.99 8.39 3.48
N GLY A 128 -3.14 9.50 2.78
CA GLY A 128 -2.06 10.04 1.95
C GLY A 128 -2.42 11.35 1.27
N THR A 129 -1.48 11.87 0.50
CA THR A 129 -1.70 13.06 -0.36
C THR A 129 -1.70 12.70 -1.85
N SER A 130 -1.29 11.48 -2.22
CA SER A 130 -1.31 10.96 -3.59
C SER A 130 -2.24 9.77 -3.74
N ARG A 131 -3.32 9.91 -4.53
CA ARG A 131 -4.28 8.84 -4.80
C ARG A 131 -3.64 7.59 -5.40
N GLN A 132 -2.65 7.76 -6.28
CA GLN A 132 -1.93 6.64 -6.87
C GLN A 132 -1.22 5.83 -5.78
N ARG A 133 -0.43 6.48 -4.93
CA ARG A 133 0.30 5.81 -3.85
C ARG A 133 -0.63 5.23 -2.78
N MET A 134 -1.75 5.90 -2.50
CA MET A 134 -2.81 5.37 -1.64
C MET A 134 -3.42 4.09 -2.23
N SER A 135 -3.63 4.03 -3.54
CA SER A 135 -4.15 2.83 -4.22
C SER A 135 -3.15 1.67 -4.18
N GLU A 136 -1.86 1.94 -4.37
CA GLU A 136 -0.76 0.96 -4.25
C GLU A 136 -0.71 0.40 -2.83
N ARG A 137 -0.75 1.28 -1.81
CA ARG A 137 -0.78 0.86 -0.39
C ARG A 137 -2.02 0.06 -0.03
N ALA A 138 -3.19 0.46 -0.54
CA ALA A 138 -4.43 -0.30 -0.35
C ALA A 138 -4.29 -1.71 -0.91
N ARG A 139 -3.77 -1.84 -2.13
CA ARG A 139 -3.51 -3.12 -2.79
C ARG A 139 -2.57 -3.99 -1.95
N ASP A 140 -1.42 -3.47 -1.55
CA ASP A 140 -0.44 -4.21 -0.76
C ASP A 140 -1.02 -4.71 0.57
N GLN A 141 -1.84 -3.88 1.23
CA GLN A 141 -2.48 -4.28 2.47
C GLN A 141 -3.54 -5.37 2.26
N VAL A 142 -4.36 -5.26 1.20
CA VAL A 142 -5.33 -6.29 0.85
C VAL A 142 -4.63 -7.59 0.46
N GLU A 143 -3.56 -7.55 -0.34
CA GLU A 143 -2.79 -8.73 -0.73
C GLU A 143 -2.19 -9.44 0.49
N ARG A 144 -1.64 -8.68 1.45
CA ARG A 144 -1.15 -9.23 2.72
C ARG A 144 -2.28 -9.86 3.55
N ALA A 145 -3.43 -9.19 3.65
CA ALA A 145 -4.59 -9.72 4.36
C ALA A 145 -5.12 -11.02 3.72
N LEU A 146 -5.20 -11.07 2.39
CA LEU A 146 -5.54 -12.29 1.65
C LEU A 146 -4.51 -13.40 1.89
N HIS A 147 -3.21 -13.06 1.95
CA HIS A 147 -2.16 -14.05 2.25
C HIS A 147 -2.38 -14.69 3.63
N VAL A 148 -2.61 -13.87 4.66
CA VAL A 148 -2.91 -14.38 6.01
C VAL A 148 -4.19 -15.21 6.01
N LEU A 149 -5.22 -14.78 5.29
CA LEU A 149 -6.47 -15.53 5.17
C LEU A 149 -6.26 -16.90 4.50
N ARG A 150 -5.43 -16.99 3.44
CA ARG A 150 -5.08 -18.27 2.81
C ARG A 150 -4.41 -19.21 3.82
N PHE A 151 -3.44 -18.73 4.59
CA PHE A 151 -2.79 -19.55 5.62
C PHE A 151 -3.76 -20.02 6.70
N ALA A 152 -4.62 -19.13 7.19
CA ALA A 152 -5.61 -19.47 8.22
C ALA A 152 -6.59 -20.53 7.72
N ILE A 153 -7.09 -20.41 6.49
CA ILE A 153 -8.02 -21.40 5.90
C ILE A 153 -7.31 -22.73 5.65
N GLN A 154 -6.06 -22.69 5.18
CA GLN A 154 -5.27 -23.90 4.95
C GLN A 154 -5.09 -24.70 6.24
N ASP A 155 -4.79 -24.02 7.35
CA ASP A 155 -4.62 -24.63 8.67
C ASP A 155 -5.92 -25.24 9.19
N ILE A 156 -7.04 -24.52 9.05
CA ILE A 156 -8.33 -24.95 9.62
C ILE A 156 -9.01 -26.06 8.80
N ARG A 157 -8.96 -25.98 7.46
CA ARG A 157 -9.78 -26.84 6.58
C ARG A 157 -8.99 -27.85 5.75
N SER A 158 -7.65 -27.90 5.90
CA SER A 158 -6.78 -28.67 5.00
C SER A 158 -7.08 -28.37 3.51
N ALA A 159 -7.51 -27.14 3.22
CA ALA A 159 -7.89 -26.73 1.87
C ALA A 159 -6.70 -26.85 0.93
N THR A 160 -6.95 -27.30 -0.29
CA THR A 160 -5.87 -27.47 -1.27
C THR A 160 -5.45 -26.10 -1.80
N ALA A 161 -4.16 -25.90 -2.12
CA ALA A 161 -3.67 -24.67 -2.75
C ALA A 161 -4.44 -24.27 -4.04
N ARG A 162 -5.08 -25.23 -4.72
CA ARG A 162 -5.93 -24.99 -5.89
C ARG A 162 -7.26 -24.30 -5.56
N GLU A 163 -7.74 -24.43 -4.33
CA GLU A 163 -9.00 -23.85 -3.83
C GLU A 163 -8.78 -22.44 -3.23
N LEU A 164 -7.55 -22.10 -2.86
CA LEU A 164 -7.16 -20.81 -2.27
C LEU A 164 -6.59 -19.83 -3.29
N ARG A 165 -7.20 -19.75 -4.48
CA ARG A 165 -6.74 -18.90 -5.61
C ARG A 165 -7.40 -17.53 -5.67
N PHE A 166 -8.12 -17.14 -4.63
CA PHE A 166 -8.64 -15.78 -4.56
C PHE A 166 -7.50 -14.76 -4.62
N GLN A 167 -7.72 -13.63 -5.25
CA GLN A 167 -6.70 -12.60 -5.49
C GLN A 167 -7.33 -11.21 -5.53
N VAL A 168 -6.49 -10.18 -5.40
CA VAL A 168 -6.93 -8.81 -5.65
C VAL A 168 -7.34 -8.68 -7.11
N GLY A 169 -8.58 -8.26 -7.33
CA GLY A 169 -9.13 -8.07 -8.66
C GLY A 169 -8.66 -6.76 -9.29
N SER A 170 -9.18 -6.48 -10.47
CA SER A 170 -8.69 -5.37 -11.30
C SER A 170 -9.23 -4.01 -10.91
N PHE A 171 -10.23 -3.90 -10.03
CA PHE A 171 -10.92 -2.64 -9.77
C PHE A 171 -10.73 -2.15 -8.33
N LEU A 172 -10.52 -0.84 -8.22
CA LEU A 172 -10.36 -0.11 -6.98
C LEU A 172 -11.08 1.24 -7.09
N VAL A 173 -11.87 1.58 -6.08
CA VAL A 173 -12.67 2.81 -6.02
C VAL A 173 -12.53 3.47 -4.66
N PHE A 174 -12.30 4.78 -4.62
CA PHE A 174 -12.38 5.57 -3.40
C PHE A 174 -13.82 6.03 -3.16
N GLU A 175 -14.20 6.20 -1.90
CA GLU A 175 -15.56 6.61 -1.50
C GLU A 175 -16.02 7.95 -2.08
N ASP A 176 -15.08 8.83 -2.43
CA ASP A 176 -15.35 10.11 -3.10
C ASP A 176 -15.63 9.99 -4.61
N GLY A 177 -15.75 8.75 -5.13
CA GLY A 177 -15.98 8.47 -6.55
C GLY A 177 -14.73 8.59 -7.42
N GLY A 178 -13.55 8.86 -6.83
CA GLY A 178 -12.28 8.79 -7.54
C GLY A 178 -11.84 7.34 -7.73
N GLY A 179 -11.53 6.91 -8.95
CA GLY A 179 -10.83 5.64 -9.18
C GLY A 179 -11.22 4.93 -10.47
N ALA A 180 -10.26 4.78 -11.38
CA ALA A 180 -10.35 3.85 -12.50
C ALA A 180 -8.95 3.30 -12.78
N TRP A 181 -8.63 2.16 -12.19
CA TRP A 181 -7.45 1.40 -12.59
C TRP A 181 -7.88 0.10 -13.29
N THR A 182 -7.14 -0.26 -14.35
CA THR A 182 -7.06 -1.59 -15.00
C THR A 182 -5.63 -1.71 -15.57
N PRO A 183 -4.95 -2.87 -15.51
CA PRO A 183 -5.14 -3.91 -16.54
C PRO A 183 -5.05 -5.37 -16.05
N THR A 184 -5.68 -6.23 -16.85
CA THR A 184 -5.80 -7.69 -16.74
C THR A 184 -4.56 -8.46 -17.23
N GLY A 185 -4.31 -9.61 -16.61
CA GLY A 185 -3.60 -10.75 -17.18
C GLY A 185 -4.36 -12.04 -16.82
N GLU A 186 -4.86 -12.74 -17.83
CA GLU A 186 -5.74 -13.91 -17.71
C GLU A 186 -5.15 -15.05 -16.86
N GLY A 187 -5.96 -15.63 -15.98
CA GLY A 187 -5.62 -16.84 -15.25
C GLY A 187 -6.86 -17.53 -14.71
N GLY A 188 -7.25 -18.66 -15.31
CA GLY A 188 -8.41 -19.45 -14.88
C GLY A 188 -8.33 -19.89 -13.42
N ALA A 189 -9.13 -19.25 -12.56
CA ALA A 189 -9.32 -19.63 -11.17
C ALA A 189 -10.80 -19.95 -10.86
N ARG A 190 -11.01 -20.70 -9.77
CA ARG A 190 -12.32 -21.16 -9.29
C ARG A 190 -12.65 -20.42 -8.00
N SER A 191 -13.92 -20.07 -7.79
CA SER A 191 -14.39 -19.31 -6.62
C SER A 191 -14.43 -20.14 -5.33
N PHE A 192 -14.15 -19.50 -4.19
CA PHE A 192 -14.13 -20.09 -2.84
C PHE A 192 -15.07 -19.35 -1.88
N ALA A 193 -15.89 -20.04 -1.08
CA ALA A 193 -16.84 -19.42 -0.15
C ALA A 193 -16.40 -19.54 1.33
N ILE A 194 -16.44 -18.44 2.09
CA ILE A 194 -15.99 -18.39 3.51
C ILE A 194 -17.07 -18.83 4.52
N ASN A 195 -18.30 -19.10 4.07
CA ASN A 195 -19.53 -18.92 4.88
C ASN A 195 -19.88 -20.00 5.91
N GLU A 196 -18.89 -20.53 6.62
CA GLU A 196 -19.06 -21.31 7.85
C GLU A 196 -17.85 -21.18 8.79
N LEU A 197 -16.91 -20.27 8.54
CA LEU A 197 -15.97 -19.86 9.57
C LEU A 197 -16.72 -18.90 10.50
N ALA A 198 -17.31 -19.45 11.55
CA ALA A 198 -17.62 -18.68 12.75
C ALA A 198 -16.30 -18.16 13.36
N LEU A 199 -15.69 -17.16 12.70
CA LEU A 199 -14.83 -16.19 13.35
C LEU A 199 -15.76 -15.41 14.27
N LYS A 200 -16.11 -16.02 15.41
CA LYS A 200 -16.93 -15.37 16.42
C LYS A 200 -16.28 -14.03 16.75
N PRO A 201 -16.99 -12.90 16.62
CA PRO A 201 -16.49 -11.61 17.10
C PRO A 201 -16.43 -11.54 18.65
N SER A 202 -16.74 -12.63 19.37
CA SER A 202 -16.64 -12.69 20.82
C SER A 202 -15.23 -13.10 21.27
N ASN A 203 -14.30 -12.16 21.16
CA ASN A 203 -13.38 -11.80 22.23
C ASN A 203 -12.45 -10.75 21.67
N VAL A 204 -12.75 -9.48 21.97
CA VAL A 204 -11.78 -8.41 21.99
C VAL A 204 -10.66 -8.84 22.93
N THR A 205 -9.68 -9.52 22.36
CA THR A 205 -8.32 -9.52 22.84
C THR A 205 -7.56 -8.91 21.67
N PRO A 206 -6.92 -7.74 21.81
CA PRO A 206 -5.97 -7.31 20.80
C PRO A 206 -5.02 -8.50 20.61
N TRP A 207 -4.84 -8.96 19.38
CA TRP A 207 -3.86 -10.00 19.06
C TRP A 207 -2.49 -9.45 19.47
N ARG A 208 -2.14 -9.61 20.75
CA ARG A 208 -0.78 -9.49 21.23
C ARG A 208 -0.07 -10.61 20.51
N VAL A 209 0.78 -10.23 19.56
CA VAL A 209 1.83 -11.10 19.05
C VAL A 209 2.58 -11.60 20.27
N CYS A 210 2.25 -12.81 20.72
CA CYS A 210 3.02 -13.51 21.71
C CYS A 210 4.36 -13.81 21.07
N ALA A 211 5.33 -12.92 21.29
CA ALA A 211 6.74 -13.20 21.15
C ALA A 211 7.12 -14.25 22.20
N ALA A 212 6.73 -15.50 21.96
CA ALA A 212 7.15 -16.64 22.76
C ALA A 212 7.47 -17.78 21.80
N SER A 213 8.70 -18.28 21.91
CA SER A 213 9.22 -19.50 21.27
C SER A 213 9.71 -19.38 19.81
N LEU A 214 10.60 -18.42 19.55
CA LEU A 214 11.68 -18.57 18.54
C LEU A 214 13.00 -19.05 19.17
N ARG A 215 12.92 -19.88 20.21
CA ARG A 215 14.06 -20.60 20.80
C ARG A 215 13.69 -22.06 20.98
N GLY A 216 13.71 -22.84 19.90
CA GLY A 216 13.32 -24.24 20.01
C GLY A 216 13.54 -25.16 18.83
N THR A 217 14.13 -24.73 17.70
CA THR A 217 14.27 -25.64 16.55
C THR A 217 15.50 -25.33 15.69
N LEU A 218 16.66 -25.19 16.33
CA LEU A 218 17.97 -25.27 15.66
C LEU A 218 18.97 -26.04 16.53
N ARG A 219 18.69 -27.32 16.77
CA ARG A 219 19.72 -28.29 17.17
C ARG A 219 19.23 -29.71 16.87
N ARG A 220 19.70 -30.24 15.73
CA ARG A 220 20.16 -31.63 15.50
C ARG A 220 20.06 -31.95 14.02
N ARG A 221 21.18 -31.79 13.30
CA ARG A 221 21.63 -32.67 12.21
C ARG A 221 23.07 -32.31 11.89
N ARG A 222 23.99 -32.82 12.72
CA ARG A 222 25.37 -33.14 12.35
C ARG A 222 25.77 -34.36 13.15
N THR A 223 26.61 -35.18 12.52
CA THR A 223 27.23 -36.44 12.95
C THR A 223 26.33 -37.66 13.02
N LEU A 224 26.40 -38.49 11.97
CA LEU A 224 26.67 -39.92 12.12
C LEU A 224 27.74 -40.30 11.08
N HIS A 225 28.57 -41.25 11.52
CA HIS A 225 29.81 -41.78 10.95
C HIS A 225 29.71 -42.25 9.51
#